data_AF-A0A976L5X7-F1
#
_entry.id   AF-A0A976L5X7-F1
#
_cell.length_a   1.000
_cell.length_b   1.000
_cell.length_c   1.000
_cell.angle_alpha   90.00
_cell.angle_beta   90.00
_cell.angle_gamma   90.00
#
_symmetry.space_group_name_H-M   'P 1'
#
loop_
_entity.id
_entity.type
_entity.pdbx_description
1 polymer ?
#
loop_
_entity_poly.entity_id
_entity_poly.type
_entity_poly.pdbx_seq_one_letter_code
_entity_poly.pdbx_strand_id
1 'polypeptide(L)'
;DSIFKAIASKEQQLTIQYQYDFVETIVQGQKVLGAKFVSSIDSTFLWVYAKRTIDATELGDAMASAKIPYDLGMESNEKTHENVNNTNVTGITQDITFVGILKDYKIPQPLIPRPVGYDSTEFDASNSNFYHDSKRKKPDVDANKMLAYGKLPNNKFMLNWPLYGNDIYLEVVEQNKEQRTQLLEQAKQQTLRFIYFIQKDLGFRNYGLANDEFPTKDKLAFYPYFRESRRIQGVVRMKIQNISTPFTSQQALYRTGIAVGDYPIDHHHKKNPNAPQHLDFFPVPSFNIALGALIPPQHQNIIIAEKSISVSNVVNGTTRLQPCVLQIGQAAGMLAALSILTNQAPIKVPVRLVQEKLLNAGVYIMPYMDVEKTNIHFNAVQKIGATGLLKGEGVPSGWANKTFFHPTKNVIKQEFINAWLAKFSNDVETKKTGFNDDLTIGDAIYFMSKLNKNTRLEIANRMKSLWGNWGFVDFNEQRAVQRIELAAMLNEANAFQLFAVDLQGKFINGK
;
A
#
# COMPACT_ATOMS: atom_id res chain seq x y z
N ASP A 1 22.39 4.72 2.49
CA ASP A 1 21.34 4.60 3.53
C ASP A 1 21.33 5.79 4.53
N SER A 2 21.89 6.95 4.18
CA SER A 2 22.04 8.09 5.10
C SER A 2 20.71 8.65 5.61
N ILE A 3 19.67 8.69 4.76
CA ILE A 3 18.33 9.15 5.15
C ILE A 3 17.74 8.25 6.24
N PHE A 4 17.79 6.92 6.04
CA PHE A 4 17.29 5.97 7.03
C PHE A 4 18.07 6.07 8.35
N LYS A 5 19.40 6.15 8.29
CA LYS A 5 20.25 6.37 9.47
C LYS A 5 19.90 7.67 10.19
N ALA A 6 19.67 8.76 9.45
CA ALA A 6 19.28 10.04 10.02
C ALA A 6 17.91 9.97 10.71
N ILE A 7 16.92 9.28 10.12
CA ILE A 7 15.62 9.05 10.75
C ILE A 7 15.78 8.21 12.02
N ALA A 8 16.45 7.06 11.91
CA ALA A 8 16.66 6.13 13.02
C ALA A 8 17.43 6.75 14.19
N SER A 9 18.44 7.58 13.91
CA SER A 9 19.27 8.23 14.94
C SER A 9 18.49 9.17 15.87
N LYS A 10 17.29 9.59 15.47
CA LYS A 10 16.41 10.41 16.31
C LYS A 10 15.70 9.59 17.38
N GLU A 11 15.64 8.27 17.23
CA GLU A 11 14.95 7.36 18.13
C GLU A 11 15.93 6.75 19.14
N GLN A 12 16.03 7.35 20.33
CA GLN A 12 17.02 6.97 21.34
C GLN A 12 16.87 5.53 21.87
N GLN A 13 15.67 4.95 21.75
CA GLN A 13 15.38 3.57 22.18
C GLN A 13 15.52 2.55 21.04
N LEU A 14 15.89 2.99 19.85
CA LEU A 14 16.05 2.12 18.69
C LEU A 14 17.49 1.57 18.63
N THR A 15 17.61 0.24 18.62
CA THR A 15 18.87 -0.45 18.30
C THR A 15 18.78 -1.04 16.90
N ILE A 16 19.77 -0.76 16.06
CA ILE A 16 19.88 -1.35 14.72
C ILE A 16 21.12 -2.23 14.67
N GLN A 17 20.93 -3.48 14.29
CA GLN A 17 22.00 -4.44 14.07
C GLN A 17 22.21 -4.62 12.57
N TYR A 18 23.43 -4.34 12.10
CA TYR A 18 23.84 -4.54 10.71
C TYR A 18 24.68 -5.81 10.59
N GLN A 19 24.85 -6.32 9.36
CA GLN A 19 25.73 -7.48 9.07
C GLN A 19 25.29 -8.77 9.78
N TYR A 20 23.97 -8.92 9.96
CA TYR A 20 23.35 -10.14 10.46
C TYR A 20 22.36 -10.66 9.42
N ASP A 21 22.56 -11.91 9.00
CA ASP A 21 21.66 -12.62 8.12
C ASP A 21 20.63 -13.40 8.95
N PHE A 22 19.36 -13.38 8.51
CA PHE A 22 18.30 -14.16 9.11
C PHE A 22 18.55 -15.67 8.95
N VAL A 23 18.36 -16.43 10.04
CA VAL A 23 18.51 -17.90 10.05
C VAL A 23 17.15 -18.57 10.19
N GLU A 24 16.43 -18.27 11.28
CA GLU A 24 15.14 -18.89 11.57
C GLU A 24 14.31 -18.06 12.55
N THR A 25 12.99 -18.21 12.47
CA THR A 25 12.05 -17.65 13.45
C THR A 25 11.93 -18.58 14.64
N ILE A 26 12.07 -18.04 15.85
CA ILE A 26 11.95 -18.81 17.09
C ILE A 26 10.47 -18.92 17.44
N VAL A 27 9.94 -20.13 17.47
CA VAL A 27 8.52 -20.42 17.71
C VAL A 27 8.31 -21.41 18.86
N GLN A 28 7.22 -21.24 19.60
CA GLN A 28 6.70 -22.21 20.56
C GLN A 28 5.22 -22.48 20.25
N GLY A 29 4.95 -23.59 19.56
CA GLY A 29 3.64 -23.81 18.94
C GLY A 29 3.34 -22.68 17.94
N GLN A 30 2.18 -22.04 18.07
CA GLN A 30 1.75 -20.94 17.21
C GLN A 30 2.18 -19.55 17.73
N LYS A 31 3.08 -19.50 18.72
CA LYS A 31 3.57 -18.24 19.30
C LYS A 31 4.97 -17.94 18.80
N VAL A 32 5.14 -16.80 18.13
CA VAL A 32 6.46 -16.29 17.74
C VAL A 32 7.12 -15.64 18.97
N LEU A 33 8.37 -16.02 19.24
CA LEU A 33 9.14 -15.55 20.38
C LEU A 33 10.28 -14.62 19.98
N GLY A 34 10.69 -14.63 18.72
CA GLY A 34 11.86 -13.90 18.24
C GLY A 34 12.46 -14.48 16.97
N ALA A 35 13.73 -14.20 16.73
CA ALA A 35 14.47 -14.71 15.58
C ALA A 35 15.94 -14.96 15.92
N LYS A 36 16.53 -15.89 15.20
CA LYS A 36 17.96 -16.21 15.22
C LYS A 36 18.61 -15.64 13.96
N PHE A 37 19.78 -15.06 14.14
CA PHE A 37 20.59 -14.46 13.09
C PHE A 37 22.02 -14.99 13.16
N VAL A 38 22.74 -14.86 12.05
CA VAL A 38 24.18 -15.17 11.97
C VAL A 38 24.93 -13.96 11.44
N SER A 39 26.03 -13.61 12.11
CA SER A 39 26.94 -12.54 11.69
C SER A 39 27.59 -12.91 10.35
N SER A 40 27.53 -11.99 9.39
CA SER A 40 28.18 -12.17 8.09
C SER A 40 29.68 -11.88 8.12
N ILE A 41 30.23 -11.45 9.28
CA ILE A 41 31.66 -11.19 9.47
C ILE A 41 32.38 -12.43 10.00
N ASP A 42 31.87 -13.00 11.08
CA ASP A 42 32.57 -14.01 11.90
C ASP A 42 31.74 -15.27 12.16
N SER A 43 30.56 -15.38 11.53
CA SER A 43 29.65 -16.53 11.66
C SER A 43 29.12 -16.78 13.07
N THR A 44 29.24 -15.82 13.99
CA THR A 44 28.63 -15.91 15.32
C THR A 44 27.11 -15.77 15.27
N PHE A 45 26.40 -16.45 16.15
CA PHE A 45 24.95 -16.40 16.20
C PHE A 45 24.44 -15.33 17.18
N LEU A 46 23.35 -14.67 16.82
CA LEU A 46 22.60 -13.73 17.66
C LEU A 46 21.15 -14.22 17.79
N TRP A 47 20.68 -14.35 19.02
CA TRP A 47 19.29 -14.66 19.34
C TRP A 47 18.59 -13.43 19.89
N VAL A 48 17.51 -13.01 19.25
CA VAL A 48 16.71 -11.87 19.69
C VAL A 48 15.33 -12.36 20.09
N TYR A 49 14.97 -12.17 21.35
CA TYR A 49 13.63 -12.46 21.87
C TYR A 49 12.83 -11.17 22.01
N ALA A 50 11.56 -11.20 21.62
CA ALA A 50 10.71 -10.01 21.60
C ALA A 50 9.29 -10.32 22.08
N LYS A 51 8.67 -9.33 22.73
CA LYS A 51 7.24 -9.41 23.07
C LYS A 51 6.37 -9.42 21.81
N ARG A 52 6.79 -8.69 20.78
CA ARG A 52 6.16 -8.61 19.45
C ARG A 52 7.24 -8.58 18.37
N THR A 53 7.02 -9.31 17.30
CA THR A 53 7.88 -9.39 16.12
C THR A 53 7.13 -8.79 14.94
N ILE A 54 7.83 -8.02 14.11
CA ILE A 54 7.33 -7.57 12.81
C ILE A 54 8.17 -8.28 11.76
N ASP A 55 7.52 -9.06 10.89
CA ASP A 55 8.18 -9.54 9.67
C ASP A 55 8.13 -8.44 8.61
N ALA A 56 9.29 -7.85 8.36
CA ALA A 56 9.50 -6.88 7.29
C ALA A 56 10.56 -7.39 6.29
N THR A 57 10.72 -8.71 6.18
CA THR A 57 11.58 -9.32 5.17
C THR A 57 10.94 -9.18 3.78
N GLU A 58 11.76 -8.89 2.78
CA GLU A 58 11.32 -8.64 1.39
C GLU A 58 10.45 -9.77 0.80
N LEU A 59 10.77 -11.02 1.15
CA LEU A 59 10.13 -12.23 0.60
C LEU A 59 9.26 -12.99 1.62
N GLY A 60 8.98 -12.40 2.78
CA GLY A 60 8.22 -13.04 3.86
C GLY A 60 8.92 -14.30 4.40
N ASP A 61 10.24 -14.23 4.56
CA ASP A 61 11.05 -15.38 4.97
C ASP A 61 10.84 -15.72 6.46
N ALA A 62 10.61 -14.71 7.33
CA ALA A 62 10.41 -14.98 8.74
C ALA A 62 9.06 -15.64 9.04
N MET A 63 7.98 -15.22 8.37
CA MET A 63 6.68 -15.87 8.44
C MET A 63 6.69 -17.29 7.87
N ALA A 64 7.43 -17.53 6.78
CA ALA A 64 7.56 -18.85 6.18
C ALA A 64 8.36 -19.79 7.09
N SER A 65 9.45 -19.31 7.69
CA SER A 65 10.23 -20.02 8.70
C SER A 65 9.36 -20.40 9.92
N ALA A 66 8.46 -19.49 10.33
CA ALA A 66 7.49 -19.72 11.41
C ALA A 66 6.31 -20.64 11.03
N LYS A 67 6.28 -21.18 9.81
CA LYS A 67 5.20 -22.05 9.28
C LYS A 67 3.82 -21.38 9.28
N ILE A 68 3.80 -20.05 9.09
CA ILE A 68 2.55 -19.31 8.90
C ILE A 68 2.03 -19.57 7.48
N PRO A 69 0.76 -19.96 7.30
CA PRO A 69 0.20 -20.21 5.97
C PRO A 69 0.24 -18.99 5.04
N TYR A 70 0.57 -19.21 3.78
CA TYR A 70 0.66 -18.17 2.75
C TYR A 70 0.28 -18.72 1.37
N ASP A 71 0.00 -17.80 0.44
CA ASP A 71 -0.16 -18.08 -0.97
C ASP A 71 0.99 -17.43 -1.78
N LEU A 72 1.31 -18.00 -2.93
CA LEU A 72 2.31 -17.50 -3.88
C LEU A 72 1.77 -17.65 -5.31
N GLY A 73 2.10 -16.71 -6.20
CA GLY A 73 1.62 -16.70 -7.58
C GLY A 73 0.15 -16.27 -7.67
N MET A 74 -0.59 -16.66 -8.70
CA MET A 74 -1.93 -16.14 -8.95
C MET A 74 -3.05 -17.10 -8.50
N GLU A 75 -4.08 -16.58 -7.82
CA GLU A 75 -5.29 -17.34 -7.49
C GLU A 75 -6.26 -17.43 -8.67
N SER A 76 -7.14 -18.44 -8.65
CA SER A 76 -8.25 -18.55 -9.60
C SER A 76 -9.41 -17.61 -9.23
N ASN A 77 -10.18 -17.21 -10.24
CA ASN A 77 -11.43 -16.46 -10.07
C ASN A 77 -12.43 -17.20 -9.16
N GLU A 78 -12.41 -18.53 -9.12
CA GLU A 78 -13.28 -19.31 -8.23
C GLU A 78 -12.94 -19.06 -6.75
N LYS A 79 -11.65 -19.03 -6.41
CA LYS A 79 -11.19 -18.79 -5.02
C LYS A 79 -11.42 -17.35 -4.58
N THR A 80 -11.21 -16.38 -5.47
CA THR A 80 -11.25 -14.95 -5.09
C THR A 80 -12.57 -14.28 -5.42
N HIS A 81 -13.33 -14.80 -6.39
CA HIS A 81 -14.47 -14.15 -7.04
C HIS A 81 -14.10 -12.85 -7.76
N GLU A 82 -12.82 -12.65 -8.05
CA GLU A 82 -12.33 -11.52 -8.84
C GLU A 82 -12.57 -11.83 -10.31
N ASN A 83 -13.32 -10.99 -11.03
CA ASN A 83 -13.65 -11.21 -12.44
C ASN A 83 -12.52 -10.74 -13.35
N VAL A 84 -11.34 -11.32 -13.17
CA VAL A 84 -10.12 -10.99 -13.92
C VAL A 84 -9.79 -12.05 -14.97
N ASN A 85 -10.76 -12.84 -15.40
CA ASN A 85 -10.58 -13.87 -16.43
C ASN A 85 -9.39 -14.83 -16.20
N ASN A 86 -9.03 -15.13 -14.94
CA ASN A 86 -8.03 -16.13 -14.62
C ASN A 86 -8.69 -17.40 -14.05
N THR A 87 -8.67 -18.47 -14.83
CA THR A 87 -9.30 -19.75 -14.44
C THR A 87 -8.35 -20.67 -13.66
N ASN A 88 -7.03 -20.44 -13.73
CA ASN A 88 -6.03 -21.36 -13.18
C ASN A 88 -5.27 -20.75 -12.00
N VAL A 89 -5.00 -21.56 -10.99
CA VAL A 89 -4.03 -21.23 -9.94
C VAL A 89 -2.63 -21.44 -10.51
N THR A 90 -1.73 -20.47 -10.37
CA THR A 90 -0.33 -20.58 -10.82
C THR A 90 0.61 -20.22 -9.68
N GLY A 91 1.77 -20.86 -9.61
CA GLY A 91 2.87 -20.46 -8.72
C GLY A 91 3.79 -19.40 -9.33
N ILE A 92 3.45 -18.91 -10.52
CA ILE A 92 4.28 -17.98 -11.31
C ILE A 92 4.15 -16.60 -10.69
N THR A 93 5.28 -16.04 -10.23
CA THR A 93 5.36 -14.69 -9.69
C THR A 93 5.69 -13.67 -10.78
N GLN A 94 5.53 -12.39 -10.45
CA GLN A 94 5.93 -11.30 -11.33
C GLN A 94 7.44 -11.23 -11.58
N ASP A 95 7.79 -10.63 -12.72
CA ASP A 95 9.14 -10.31 -13.16
C ASP A 95 9.85 -9.44 -12.11
N ILE A 96 11.15 -9.65 -11.93
CA ILE A 96 12.02 -8.87 -11.04
C ILE A 96 12.96 -8.00 -11.85
N THR A 97 13.51 -6.97 -11.21
CA THR A 97 14.42 -6.02 -11.87
C THR A 97 15.58 -5.68 -10.96
N PHE A 98 16.83 -5.95 -11.39
CA PHE A 98 17.96 -5.30 -10.76
C PHE A 98 18.06 -3.87 -11.28
N VAL A 99 17.91 -2.91 -10.38
CA VAL A 99 17.97 -1.50 -10.75
C VAL A 99 19.43 -1.09 -10.93
N GLY A 100 19.72 -0.50 -12.10
CA GLY A 100 20.93 0.28 -12.35
C GLY A 100 20.57 1.75 -12.44
N ILE A 101 21.44 2.63 -11.92
CA ILE A 101 21.32 4.08 -12.16
C ILE A 101 22.35 4.47 -13.22
N LEU A 102 21.88 4.99 -14.34
CA LEU A 102 22.73 5.66 -15.31
C LEU A 102 22.90 7.13 -14.93
N LYS A 103 24.09 7.67 -15.18
CA LYS A 103 24.40 9.09 -15.10
C LYS A 103 24.80 9.55 -16.49
N ASP A 104 24.18 10.63 -16.94
CA ASP A 104 24.61 11.35 -18.13
C ASP A 104 25.77 12.28 -17.75
N TYR A 105 26.98 11.87 -18.14
CA TYR A 105 28.21 12.60 -17.86
C TYR A 105 28.46 13.77 -18.82
N LYS A 106 27.57 13.98 -19.81
CA LYS A 106 27.67 14.99 -20.89
C LYS A 106 28.87 14.84 -21.83
N ILE A 107 29.78 13.93 -21.52
CA ILE A 107 30.94 13.56 -22.33
C ILE A 107 30.94 12.05 -22.57
N PRO A 108 31.51 11.56 -23.69
CA PRO A 108 31.63 10.14 -23.95
C PRO A 108 32.28 9.38 -22.79
N GLN A 109 31.67 8.27 -22.42
CA GLN A 109 32.14 7.31 -21.43
C GLN A 109 32.63 6.03 -22.12
N PRO A 110 33.58 5.32 -21.49
CA PRO A 110 33.87 3.94 -21.86
C PRO A 110 32.61 3.08 -21.79
N LEU A 111 32.53 2.08 -22.66
CA LEU A 111 31.55 1.02 -22.47
C LEU A 111 31.83 0.30 -21.16
N ILE A 112 30.79 -0.16 -20.48
CA ILE A 112 30.99 -1.17 -19.44
C ILE A 112 31.62 -2.43 -20.07
N PRO A 113 32.30 -3.28 -19.28
CA PRO A 113 32.79 -4.56 -19.79
C PRO A 113 31.66 -5.33 -20.48
N ARG A 114 31.95 -5.94 -21.63
CA ARG A 114 30.93 -6.69 -22.40
C ARG A 114 30.31 -7.77 -21.49
N PRO A 115 29.01 -7.69 -21.19
CA PRO A 115 28.38 -8.63 -20.26
C PRO A 115 28.28 -10.04 -20.84
N VAL A 116 28.21 -11.04 -19.95
CA VAL A 116 28.10 -12.45 -20.34
C VAL A 116 26.79 -12.67 -21.10
N GLY A 117 26.87 -13.37 -22.23
CA GLY A 117 25.71 -13.70 -23.06
C GLY A 117 25.10 -12.50 -23.81
N TYR A 118 25.85 -11.40 -24.00
CA TYR A 118 25.31 -10.23 -24.70
C TYR A 118 24.92 -10.52 -26.16
N ASP A 119 23.63 -10.34 -26.46
CA ASP A 119 23.00 -10.30 -27.78
C ASP A 119 22.02 -9.12 -27.82
N SER A 120 22.18 -8.20 -28.78
CA SER A 120 21.31 -7.02 -28.91
C SER A 120 19.86 -7.38 -29.29
N THR A 121 19.62 -8.54 -29.94
CA THR A 121 18.28 -8.96 -30.34
C THR A 121 17.37 -9.30 -29.16
N GLU A 122 17.94 -9.52 -27.97
CA GLU A 122 17.23 -9.63 -26.69
C GLU A 122 16.38 -8.38 -26.42
N PHE A 123 16.88 -7.20 -26.80
CA PHE A 123 16.27 -5.88 -26.53
C PHE A 123 15.52 -5.31 -27.74
N ASP A 124 15.31 -6.12 -28.79
CA ASP A 124 14.52 -5.69 -29.93
C ASP A 124 13.09 -5.31 -29.53
N ALA A 125 12.57 -4.23 -30.09
CA ALA A 125 11.30 -3.60 -29.70
C ALA A 125 11.26 -3.02 -28.27
N SER A 126 12.41 -2.84 -27.59
CA SER A 126 12.49 -2.06 -26.34
C SER A 126 12.11 -0.59 -26.54
N ASN A 127 12.37 -0.06 -27.72
CA ASN A 127 12.07 1.30 -28.15
C ASN A 127 11.99 1.36 -29.69
N SER A 128 11.42 2.44 -30.22
CA SER A 128 11.15 2.55 -31.66
C SER A 128 12.40 2.80 -32.52
N ASN A 129 13.55 3.15 -31.93
CA ASN A 129 14.82 3.28 -32.64
C ASN A 129 15.50 1.93 -32.90
N PHE A 130 15.14 0.88 -32.16
CA PHE A 130 15.69 -0.47 -32.30
C PHE A 130 14.55 -1.49 -32.39
N TYR A 131 14.02 -1.64 -33.60
CA TYR A 131 12.87 -2.46 -33.94
C TYR A 131 13.10 -3.14 -35.29
N HIS A 132 13.43 -4.43 -35.24
CA HIS A 132 13.79 -5.25 -36.39
C HIS A 132 12.83 -6.43 -36.59
N ASP A 133 12.32 -7.04 -35.53
CA ASP A 133 11.35 -8.13 -35.59
C ASP A 133 9.92 -7.59 -35.70
N SER A 134 9.38 -7.64 -36.92
CA SER A 134 8.01 -7.20 -37.21
C SER A 134 6.91 -8.02 -36.54
N LYS A 135 7.25 -9.16 -35.90
CA LYS A 135 6.31 -9.95 -35.10
C LYS A 135 6.10 -9.38 -33.71
N ARG A 136 7.02 -8.55 -33.20
CA ARG A 136 6.87 -7.87 -31.90
C ARG A 136 5.93 -6.66 -32.05
N LYS A 137 5.19 -6.32 -31.01
CA LYS A 137 4.41 -5.08 -30.98
C LYS A 137 5.37 -3.90 -31.09
N LYS A 138 5.21 -3.08 -32.13
CA LYS A 138 6.02 -1.87 -32.30
C LYS A 138 5.82 -0.93 -31.09
N PRO A 139 6.90 -0.51 -30.40
CA PRO A 139 6.80 0.44 -29.30
C PRO A 139 6.45 1.84 -29.81
N ASP A 140 5.67 2.57 -29.01
CA ASP A 140 5.27 3.97 -29.24
C ASP A 140 6.24 4.99 -28.62
N VAL A 141 7.25 4.49 -27.92
CA VAL A 141 8.31 5.24 -27.23
C VAL A 141 9.65 5.08 -27.95
N ASP A 142 10.30 6.20 -28.25
CA ASP A 142 11.68 6.23 -28.72
C ASP A 142 12.68 6.01 -27.58
N ALA A 143 13.96 5.83 -27.91
CA ALA A 143 14.99 5.53 -26.93
C ALA A 143 15.23 6.65 -25.92
N ASN A 144 15.02 7.92 -26.30
CA ASN A 144 15.13 9.04 -25.36
C ASN A 144 13.99 9.02 -24.36
N LYS A 145 12.76 8.76 -24.81
CA LYS A 145 11.58 8.60 -23.94
C LYS A 145 11.72 7.39 -23.02
N MET A 146 12.22 6.27 -23.53
CA MET A 146 12.55 5.08 -22.75
C MET A 146 13.49 5.42 -21.58
N LEU A 147 14.60 6.13 -21.86
CA LEU A 147 15.54 6.56 -20.82
C LEU A 147 14.92 7.58 -19.87
N ALA A 148 14.16 8.54 -20.40
CA ALA A 148 13.53 9.59 -19.60
C ALA A 148 12.43 9.10 -18.66
N TYR A 149 11.87 7.90 -18.89
CA TYR A 149 10.85 7.30 -18.02
C TYR A 149 11.28 7.22 -16.55
N GLY A 150 12.53 6.82 -16.30
CA GLY A 150 13.11 6.74 -14.96
C GLY A 150 13.95 7.96 -14.58
N LYS A 151 13.73 9.13 -15.19
CA LYS A 151 14.59 10.30 -14.95
C LYS A 151 14.56 10.74 -13.48
N LEU A 152 15.75 10.88 -12.92
CA LEU A 152 16.02 11.35 -11.57
C LEU A 152 16.67 12.74 -11.61
N PRO A 153 16.72 13.46 -10.48
CA PRO A 153 17.56 14.64 -10.34
C PRO A 153 19.04 14.37 -10.69
N ASN A 154 19.83 15.43 -10.86
CA ASN A 154 21.29 15.35 -11.06
C ASN A 154 21.73 14.57 -12.33
N ASN A 155 20.95 14.67 -13.41
CA ASN A 155 21.22 13.98 -14.69
C ASN A 155 21.34 12.45 -14.55
N LYS A 156 20.53 11.87 -13.66
CA LYS A 156 20.51 10.42 -13.42
C LYS A 156 19.22 9.80 -13.94
N PHE A 157 19.28 8.51 -14.22
CA PHE A 157 18.17 7.75 -14.82
C PHE A 157 18.13 6.36 -14.20
N MET A 158 17.01 6.01 -13.59
CA MET A 158 16.76 4.69 -13.04
C MET A 158 16.33 3.74 -14.16
N LEU A 159 17.01 2.60 -14.28
CA LEU A 159 16.61 1.56 -15.21
C LEU A 159 15.61 0.60 -14.57
N ASN A 160 14.37 0.71 -15.01
CA ASN A 160 13.28 -0.22 -14.73
C ASN A 160 12.37 -0.26 -15.96
N TRP A 161 12.78 -1.03 -16.97
CA TRP A 161 12.11 -1.08 -18.26
C TRP A 161 11.53 -2.47 -18.54
N PRO A 162 10.22 -2.59 -18.80
CA PRO A 162 9.55 -3.88 -18.88
C PRO A 162 9.80 -4.61 -20.21
N LEU A 163 9.41 -5.90 -20.25
CA LEU A 163 9.35 -6.77 -21.43
C LEU A 163 10.71 -6.97 -22.14
N TYR A 164 11.15 -6.02 -22.94
CA TYR A 164 12.39 -6.05 -23.71
C TYR A 164 13.49 -5.17 -23.09
N GLY A 165 13.43 -4.95 -21.78
CA GLY A 165 14.43 -4.20 -21.02
C GLY A 165 15.14 -5.07 -19.99
N ASN A 166 15.22 -4.57 -18.76
CA ASN A 166 15.91 -5.23 -17.64
C ASN A 166 15.00 -6.01 -16.68
N ASP A 167 13.73 -6.20 -17.04
CA ASP A 167 12.86 -7.18 -16.38
C ASP A 167 13.26 -8.62 -16.74
N ILE A 168 13.25 -9.51 -15.74
CA ILE A 168 13.50 -10.94 -15.91
C ILE A 168 12.57 -11.76 -14.99
N TYR A 169 12.07 -12.89 -15.48
CA TYR A 169 11.36 -13.87 -14.65
C TYR A 169 12.36 -14.86 -14.05
N LEU A 170 12.32 -15.04 -12.72
CA LEU A 170 13.13 -16.01 -11.99
C LEU A 170 12.34 -16.53 -10.78
N GLU A 171 12.40 -17.84 -10.53
CA GLU A 171 11.72 -18.47 -9.40
C GLU A 171 12.55 -18.35 -8.11
N VAL A 172 12.62 -17.14 -7.55
CA VAL A 172 13.51 -16.81 -6.42
C VAL A 172 12.87 -17.08 -5.06
N VAL A 173 11.54 -16.93 -4.94
CA VAL A 173 10.85 -16.83 -3.64
C VAL A 173 11.04 -18.07 -2.77
N GLU A 174 10.87 -19.28 -3.32
CA GLU A 174 10.96 -20.52 -2.54
C GLU A 174 12.38 -21.09 -2.40
N GLN A 175 13.38 -20.44 -2.99
CA GLN A 175 14.75 -20.95 -3.01
C GLN A 175 15.52 -20.58 -1.75
N ASN A 176 16.55 -21.37 -1.43
CA ASN A 176 17.47 -21.05 -0.34
C ASN A 176 18.46 -19.92 -0.73
N LYS A 177 19.22 -19.39 0.23
CA LYS A 177 20.14 -18.25 0.02
C LYS A 177 21.14 -18.48 -1.13
N GLU A 178 21.72 -19.68 -1.24
CA GLU A 178 22.71 -20.00 -2.26
C GLU A 178 22.08 -20.01 -3.66
N GLN A 179 20.97 -20.73 -3.80
CA GLN A 179 20.19 -20.79 -5.04
C GLN A 179 19.68 -19.41 -5.47
N ARG A 180 19.18 -18.61 -4.51
CA ARG A 180 18.81 -17.20 -4.76
C ARG A 180 20.00 -16.41 -5.29
N THR A 181 21.18 -16.55 -4.68
CA THR A 181 22.38 -15.83 -5.13
C THR A 181 22.72 -16.17 -6.59
N GLN A 182 22.64 -17.44 -6.98
CA GLN A 182 22.87 -17.89 -8.36
C GLN A 182 21.85 -17.32 -9.34
N LEU A 183 20.56 -17.34 -8.99
CA LEU A 183 19.48 -16.75 -9.82
C LEU A 183 19.64 -15.23 -9.95
N LEU A 184 19.93 -14.54 -8.84
CA LEU A 184 20.07 -13.10 -8.82
C LEU A 184 21.26 -12.59 -9.63
N GLU A 185 22.30 -13.39 -9.80
CA GLU A 185 23.38 -13.07 -10.75
C GLU A 185 22.86 -13.01 -12.19
N GLN A 186 21.92 -13.88 -12.59
CA GLN A 186 21.30 -13.82 -13.92
C GLN A 186 20.53 -12.51 -14.12
N ALA A 187 19.83 -12.04 -13.09
CA ALA A 187 19.13 -10.76 -13.11
C ALA A 187 20.10 -9.56 -13.18
N LYS A 188 21.25 -9.63 -12.50
CA LYS A 188 22.30 -8.61 -12.66
C LYS A 188 22.84 -8.59 -14.09
N GLN A 189 23.12 -9.76 -14.67
CA GLN A 189 23.59 -9.86 -16.05
C GLN A 189 22.54 -9.33 -17.05
N GLN A 190 21.24 -9.54 -16.82
CA GLN A 190 20.16 -8.92 -17.61
C GLN A 190 20.31 -7.39 -17.66
N THR A 191 20.42 -6.76 -16.49
CA THR A 191 20.58 -5.30 -16.38
C THR A 191 21.86 -4.82 -17.03
N LEU A 192 22.99 -5.51 -16.82
CA LEU A 192 24.26 -5.15 -17.45
C LEU A 192 24.18 -5.27 -18.97
N ARG A 193 23.58 -6.34 -19.52
CA ARG A 193 23.36 -6.48 -20.97
C ARG A 193 22.53 -5.32 -21.51
N PHE A 194 21.48 -4.91 -20.81
CA PHE A 194 20.64 -3.77 -21.23
C PHE A 194 21.40 -2.44 -21.20
N ILE A 195 22.24 -2.21 -20.18
CA ILE A 195 23.11 -1.02 -20.12
C ILE A 195 24.11 -1.01 -21.28
N TYR A 196 24.74 -2.15 -21.56
CA TYR A 196 25.69 -2.27 -22.66
C TYR A 196 25.01 -2.02 -24.01
N PHE A 197 23.78 -2.52 -24.20
CA PHE A 197 22.93 -2.23 -25.36
C PHE A 197 22.64 -0.73 -25.52
N ILE A 198 22.25 -0.05 -24.45
CA ILE A 198 22.02 1.41 -24.45
C ILE A 198 23.28 2.15 -24.92
N GLN A 199 24.46 1.79 -24.38
CA GLN A 199 25.70 2.48 -24.74
C GLN A 199 26.16 2.15 -26.17
N LYS A 200 26.14 0.88 -26.55
CA LYS A 200 26.74 0.38 -27.81
C LYS A 200 25.80 0.52 -28.99
N ASP A 201 24.60 -0.05 -28.89
CA ASP A 201 23.72 -0.28 -30.04
C ASP A 201 22.69 0.83 -30.20
N LEU A 202 22.29 1.50 -29.11
CA LEU A 202 21.54 2.76 -29.18
C LEU A 202 22.43 4.02 -29.27
N GLY A 203 23.75 3.87 -29.07
CA GLY A 203 24.72 4.95 -29.25
C GLY A 203 24.78 6.00 -28.13
N PHE A 204 24.15 5.75 -26.97
CA PHE A 204 24.14 6.67 -25.82
C PHE A 204 25.47 6.66 -25.04
N ARG A 205 26.55 7.06 -25.71
CA ARG A 205 27.93 6.99 -25.20
C ARG A 205 28.20 7.92 -24.03
N ASN A 206 27.41 8.96 -23.82
CA ASN A 206 27.52 9.87 -22.67
C ASN A 206 26.97 9.29 -21.36
N TYR A 207 26.27 8.15 -21.42
CA TYR A 207 25.72 7.48 -20.26
C TYR A 207 26.68 6.41 -19.74
N GLY A 208 26.79 6.32 -18.41
CA GLY A 208 27.47 5.23 -17.73
C GLY A 208 26.82 4.97 -16.38
N LEU A 209 27.15 3.84 -15.74
CA LEU A 209 26.71 3.57 -14.37
C LEU A 209 27.14 4.72 -13.44
N ALA A 210 26.19 5.21 -12.64
CA ALA A 210 26.46 6.21 -11.61
C ALA A 210 27.46 5.63 -10.61
N ASN A 211 28.50 6.41 -10.28
CA ASN A 211 29.55 6.00 -9.35
C ASN A 211 29.32 6.51 -7.91
N ASP A 212 28.18 7.12 -7.67
CA ASP A 212 27.84 7.88 -6.46
C ASP A 212 26.47 7.47 -5.87
N GLU A 213 25.89 6.34 -6.29
CA GLU A 213 24.59 5.84 -5.83
C GLU A 213 24.70 4.56 -5.00
N PHE A 214 25.26 3.50 -5.57
CA PHE A 214 25.41 2.20 -4.90
C PHE A 214 26.89 1.85 -4.70
N PRO A 215 27.32 1.50 -3.48
CA PRO A 215 28.70 1.13 -3.17
C PRO A 215 29.00 -0.35 -3.51
N THR A 216 28.24 -0.95 -4.42
CA THR A 216 28.43 -2.33 -4.87
C THR A 216 29.51 -2.40 -5.95
N LYS A 217 30.20 -3.54 -6.06
CA LYS A 217 31.27 -3.73 -7.07
C LYS A 217 30.78 -3.51 -8.50
N ASP A 218 29.54 -3.90 -8.77
CA ASP A 218 28.86 -3.77 -10.06
C ASP A 218 28.09 -2.44 -10.22
N LYS A 219 28.06 -1.59 -9.17
CA LYS A 219 27.30 -0.33 -9.11
C LYS A 219 25.78 -0.50 -9.31
N LEU A 220 25.25 -1.71 -9.16
CA LEU A 220 23.81 -1.99 -9.16
C LEU A 220 23.25 -1.89 -7.73
N ALA A 221 21.92 -1.85 -7.61
CA ALA A 221 21.26 -1.85 -6.31
C ALA A 221 21.68 -3.06 -5.43
N PHE A 222 21.51 -2.95 -4.11
CA PHE A 222 21.88 -4.03 -3.17
C PHE A 222 21.09 -5.32 -3.39
N TYR A 223 19.82 -5.19 -3.78
CA TYR A 223 18.88 -6.28 -4.03
C TYR A 223 18.00 -5.89 -5.24
N PRO A 224 17.40 -6.85 -5.96
CA PRO A 224 16.47 -6.50 -7.02
C PRO A 224 15.19 -5.92 -6.43
N TYR A 225 14.43 -5.22 -7.26
CA TYR A 225 13.04 -4.94 -6.99
C TYR A 225 12.21 -6.21 -7.19
N PHE A 226 11.83 -6.86 -6.10
CA PHE A 226 10.83 -7.92 -6.13
C PHE A 226 9.44 -7.30 -6.21
N ARG A 227 8.65 -7.66 -7.22
CA ARG A 227 7.27 -7.18 -7.35
C ARG A 227 6.30 -8.00 -6.50
N GLU A 228 6.61 -9.27 -6.26
CA GLU A 228 5.77 -10.20 -5.54
C GLU A 228 6.56 -10.93 -4.44
N SER A 229 5.84 -11.27 -3.37
CA SER A 229 6.35 -11.95 -2.19
C SER A 229 5.32 -12.99 -1.73
N ARG A 230 5.68 -13.81 -0.74
CA ARG A 230 4.72 -14.68 -0.06
C ARG A 230 3.64 -13.84 0.59
N ARG A 231 2.37 -14.09 0.28
CA ARG A 231 1.24 -13.34 0.84
C ARG A 231 0.56 -14.14 1.92
N ILE A 232 0.51 -13.63 3.15
CA ILE A 232 -0.08 -14.38 4.27
C ILE A 232 -1.55 -14.70 4.04
N GLN A 233 -2.00 -15.79 4.63
CA GLN A 233 -3.43 -16.01 4.90
C GLN A 233 -3.78 -15.26 6.19
N GLY A 234 -4.14 -13.98 6.06
CA GLY A 234 -4.43 -13.08 7.17
C GLY A 234 -5.87 -13.16 7.66
N VAL A 235 -6.17 -12.38 8.69
CA VAL A 235 -7.53 -12.24 9.26
C VAL A 235 -8.55 -11.74 8.22
N VAL A 236 -8.10 -10.90 7.29
CA VAL A 236 -8.84 -10.56 6.07
C VAL A 236 -7.90 -10.67 4.88
N ARG A 237 -8.43 -11.05 3.72
CA ARG A 237 -7.72 -10.97 2.44
C ARG A 237 -8.36 -9.89 1.60
N MET A 238 -7.62 -8.83 1.27
CA MET A 238 -8.12 -7.81 0.37
C MET A 238 -8.15 -8.32 -1.07
N LYS A 239 -9.25 -8.04 -1.75
CA LYS A 239 -9.53 -8.42 -3.14
C LYS A 239 -9.98 -7.19 -3.93
N ILE A 240 -10.07 -7.30 -5.26
CA ILE A 240 -10.46 -6.18 -6.14
C ILE A 240 -11.75 -5.51 -5.66
N GLN A 241 -12.78 -6.27 -5.26
CA GLN A 241 -14.07 -5.69 -4.85
C GLN A 241 -13.93 -4.78 -3.61
N ASN A 242 -12.91 -4.99 -2.78
CA ASN A 242 -12.65 -4.14 -1.62
C ASN A 242 -12.03 -2.79 -2.00
N ILE A 243 -11.39 -2.68 -3.17
CA ILE A 243 -10.69 -1.47 -3.61
C ILE A 243 -11.38 -0.79 -4.79
N SER A 244 -12.09 -1.51 -5.65
CA SER A 244 -12.84 -0.96 -6.79
C SER A 244 -14.19 -0.37 -6.37
N THR A 245 -14.90 -1.07 -5.48
CA THR A 245 -16.24 -0.68 -4.99
C THR A 245 -16.33 -0.76 -3.46
N PRO A 246 -15.43 -0.08 -2.72
CA PRO A 246 -15.27 -0.25 -1.27
C PRO A 246 -16.58 -0.07 -0.47
N PHE A 247 -17.44 0.85 -0.89
CA PHE A 247 -18.67 1.20 -0.16
C PHE A 247 -19.87 0.27 -0.44
N THR A 248 -19.78 -0.62 -1.42
CA THR A 248 -20.82 -1.61 -1.76
C THR A 248 -20.31 -3.05 -1.68
N SER A 249 -19.00 -3.24 -1.47
CA SER A 249 -18.40 -4.54 -1.18
C SER A 249 -19.05 -5.23 0.03
N GLN A 250 -19.17 -6.56 -0.04
CA GLN A 250 -19.70 -7.38 1.05
C GLN A 250 -18.90 -7.21 2.35
N GLN A 251 -17.58 -7.02 2.22
CA GLN A 251 -16.70 -6.70 3.35
C GLN A 251 -16.31 -5.22 3.27
N ALA A 252 -16.81 -4.44 4.22
CA ALA A 252 -16.57 -3.00 4.33
C ALA A 252 -15.16 -2.69 4.90
N LEU A 253 -14.12 -3.28 4.30
CA LEU A 253 -12.74 -3.19 4.77
C LEU A 253 -12.20 -1.75 4.80
N TYR A 254 -12.78 -0.85 4.00
CA TYR A 254 -12.45 0.58 4.03
C TYR A 254 -12.57 1.20 5.43
N ARG A 255 -13.43 0.64 6.29
CA ARG A 255 -13.59 1.12 7.67
C ARG A 255 -12.37 0.85 8.56
N THR A 256 -11.48 -0.04 8.11
CA THR A 256 -10.31 -0.54 8.84
C THR A 256 -8.98 -0.08 8.23
N GLY A 257 -9.01 0.91 7.34
CA GLY A 257 -7.83 1.43 6.64
C GLY A 257 -6.73 1.93 7.58
N ILE A 258 -5.48 1.60 7.27
CA ILE A 258 -4.26 2.01 8.02
C ILE A 258 -3.14 2.58 7.14
N ALA A 259 -3.32 2.49 5.83
CA ALA A 259 -2.43 3.03 4.80
C ALA A 259 -3.26 3.27 3.54
N VAL A 260 -2.79 4.11 2.63
CA VAL A 260 -3.48 4.41 1.37
C VAL A 260 -2.58 4.22 0.16
N GLY A 261 -3.19 3.87 -0.98
CA GLY A 261 -2.54 3.76 -2.28
C GLY A 261 -3.41 4.34 -3.39
N ASP A 262 -2.78 4.82 -4.45
CA ASP A 262 -3.40 5.57 -5.55
C ASP A 262 -2.95 5.08 -6.93
N TYR A 263 -2.34 3.91 -7.01
CA TYR A 263 -1.79 3.36 -8.24
C TYR A 263 -2.74 2.33 -8.88
N PRO A 264 -2.82 2.24 -10.22
CA PRO A 264 -3.59 1.19 -10.88
C PRO A 264 -3.06 -0.20 -10.55
N ILE A 265 -3.84 -1.23 -10.82
CA ILE A 265 -3.30 -2.59 -10.75
C ILE A 265 -2.41 -2.79 -11.97
N ASP A 266 -1.15 -3.15 -11.73
CA ASP A 266 -0.13 -3.30 -12.77
C ASP A 266 0.71 -4.54 -12.50
N HIS A 267 0.67 -5.50 -13.42
CA HIS A 267 1.29 -6.81 -13.28
C HIS A 267 2.37 -7.01 -14.33
N HIS A 268 3.57 -7.38 -13.88
CA HIS A 268 4.67 -7.70 -14.79
C HIS A 268 4.86 -9.21 -14.89
N HIS A 269 4.27 -9.84 -15.91
CA HIS A 269 4.40 -11.27 -16.17
C HIS A 269 4.93 -11.58 -17.57
N LYS A 270 5.41 -10.56 -18.28
CA LYS A 270 5.64 -10.62 -19.71
C LYS A 270 6.85 -11.46 -20.09
N LYS A 271 7.75 -11.75 -19.14
CA LYS A 271 8.89 -12.64 -19.36
C LYS A 271 8.52 -14.12 -19.25
N ASN A 272 7.34 -14.46 -18.73
CA ASN A 272 6.85 -15.83 -18.67
C ASN A 272 5.52 -15.98 -19.44
N PRO A 273 5.53 -16.56 -20.66
CA PRO A 273 4.33 -16.68 -21.48
C PRO A 273 3.24 -17.59 -20.87
N ASN A 274 3.58 -18.39 -19.84
CA ASN A 274 2.63 -19.23 -19.13
C ASN A 274 1.86 -18.47 -18.04
N ALA A 275 2.24 -17.24 -17.71
CA ALA A 275 1.49 -16.39 -16.79
C ALA A 275 0.42 -15.56 -17.51
N PRO A 276 -0.63 -15.12 -16.81
CA PRO A 276 -1.65 -14.23 -17.37
C PRO A 276 -1.06 -12.91 -17.89
N GLN A 277 -1.35 -12.58 -19.15
CA GLN A 277 -0.74 -11.44 -19.87
C GLN A 277 -1.66 -10.21 -19.96
N HIS A 278 -2.84 -10.23 -19.32
CA HIS A 278 -3.92 -9.26 -19.56
C HIS A 278 -4.21 -8.32 -18.37
N LEU A 279 -3.38 -8.32 -17.33
CA LEU A 279 -3.58 -7.53 -16.11
C LEU A 279 -2.72 -6.25 -16.03
N ASP A 280 -2.36 -5.71 -17.19
CA ASP A 280 -1.69 -4.40 -17.28
C ASP A 280 -2.71 -3.27 -17.06
N PHE A 281 -2.43 -2.37 -16.11
CA PHE A 281 -3.18 -1.13 -15.88
C PHE A 281 -4.70 -1.28 -15.66
N PHE A 282 -5.12 -2.28 -14.88
CA PHE A 282 -6.53 -2.42 -14.51
C PHE A 282 -6.93 -1.24 -13.58
N PRO A 283 -7.95 -0.43 -13.97
CA PRO A 283 -8.28 0.79 -13.24
C PRO A 283 -9.03 0.47 -11.94
N VAL A 284 -8.57 1.07 -10.86
CA VAL A 284 -9.22 1.08 -9.54
C VAL A 284 -9.18 2.51 -9.01
N PRO A 285 -10.09 2.98 -8.16
CA PRO A 285 -9.88 4.25 -7.47
C PRO A 285 -8.75 4.12 -6.45
N SER A 286 -8.31 5.24 -5.88
CA SER A 286 -7.41 5.16 -4.73
C SER A 286 -8.11 4.47 -3.56
N PHE A 287 -7.34 3.69 -2.80
CA PHE A 287 -7.85 2.73 -1.82
C PHE A 287 -7.08 2.84 -0.52
N ASN A 288 -7.59 2.16 0.52
CA ASN A 288 -6.86 1.97 1.77
C ASN A 288 -6.57 0.48 2.01
N ILE A 289 -5.54 0.20 2.81
CA ILE A 289 -5.14 -1.15 3.21
C ILE A 289 -5.71 -1.45 4.59
N ALA A 290 -6.37 -2.60 4.72
CA ALA A 290 -7.07 -3.03 5.93
C ALA A 290 -6.09 -3.52 7.02
N LEU A 291 -6.31 -3.12 8.28
CA LEU A 291 -5.49 -3.56 9.41
C LEU A 291 -5.39 -5.08 9.55
N GLY A 292 -6.50 -5.80 9.31
CA GLY A 292 -6.52 -7.27 9.41
C GLY A 292 -5.64 -7.98 8.38
N ALA A 293 -5.22 -7.30 7.30
CA ALA A 293 -4.34 -7.88 6.29
C ALA A 293 -2.90 -8.08 6.80
N LEU A 294 -2.52 -7.42 7.90
CA LEU A 294 -1.20 -7.52 8.52
C LEU A 294 -1.12 -8.63 9.58
N ILE A 295 -2.25 -9.26 9.92
CA ILE A 295 -2.39 -10.09 11.11
C ILE A 295 -2.68 -11.53 10.69
N PRO A 296 -1.83 -12.52 11.02
CA PRO A 296 -2.18 -13.92 10.85
C PRO A 296 -3.23 -14.32 11.91
N PRO A 297 -4.26 -15.11 11.54
CA PRO A 297 -5.38 -15.39 12.44
C PRO A 297 -5.03 -16.32 13.61
N GLN A 298 -4.06 -17.22 13.40
CA GLN A 298 -3.75 -18.28 14.36
C GLN A 298 -2.41 -18.07 15.09
N HIS A 299 -1.49 -17.31 14.50
CA HIS A 299 -0.15 -17.08 15.05
C HIS A 299 -0.11 -15.83 15.92
N GLN A 300 0.47 -15.96 17.11
CA GLN A 300 0.57 -14.90 18.10
C GLN A 300 1.91 -14.18 18.00
N ASN A 301 1.94 -12.95 18.53
CA ASN A 301 3.11 -12.09 18.67
C ASN A 301 3.80 -11.66 17.36
N ILE A 302 3.22 -11.93 16.20
CA ILE A 302 3.79 -11.51 14.91
C ILE A 302 2.81 -10.60 14.16
N ILE A 303 3.38 -9.59 13.50
CA ILE A 303 2.71 -8.68 12.56
C ILE A 303 3.49 -8.74 11.27
N ILE A 304 2.80 -8.69 10.14
CA ILE A 304 3.38 -8.86 8.82
C ILE A 304 3.31 -7.52 8.11
N ALA A 305 4.45 -7.09 7.57
CA ALA A 305 4.58 -5.84 6.82
C ALA A 305 5.04 -6.14 5.38
N GLU A 306 5.49 -5.10 4.68
CA GLU A 306 6.01 -5.23 3.32
C GLU A 306 4.95 -5.80 2.35
N LYS A 307 5.36 -6.44 1.25
CA LYS A 307 4.54 -7.04 0.20
C LYS A 307 3.86 -8.34 0.67
N SER A 308 4.20 -8.82 1.87
CA SER A 308 3.71 -10.09 2.42
C SER A 308 2.35 -10.02 3.11
N ILE A 309 1.72 -8.84 3.14
CA ILE A 309 0.37 -8.66 3.67
C ILE A 309 -0.68 -9.51 2.91
N SER A 310 -1.83 -9.74 3.55
CA SER A 310 -2.90 -10.57 2.99
C SER A 310 -3.72 -9.84 1.93
N VAL A 311 -3.31 -10.00 0.68
CA VAL A 311 -3.98 -9.46 -0.52
C VAL A 311 -4.09 -10.58 -1.56
N SER A 312 -5.04 -10.53 -2.49
CA SER A 312 -4.99 -11.34 -3.70
C SER A 312 -3.77 -10.98 -4.54
N ASN A 313 -3.31 -11.87 -5.41
CA ASN A 313 -2.27 -11.58 -6.38
C ASN A 313 -2.63 -10.34 -7.20
N VAL A 314 -3.90 -10.20 -7.59
CA VAL A 314 -4.35 -9.05 -8.36
C VAL A 314 -4.13 -7.73 -7.58
N VAL A 315 -4.59 -7.67 -6.33
CA VAL A 315 -4.42 -6.48 -5.47
C VAL A 315 -2.96 -6.24 -5.08
N ASN A 316 -2.12 -7.28 -5.05
CA ASN A 316 -0.67 -7.11 -4.89
C ASN A 316 -0.07 -6.18 -5.95
N GLY A 317 -0.58 -6.22 -7.19
CA GLY A 317 -0.15 -5.37 -8.31
C GLY A 317 -0.23 -3.87 -8.05
N THR A 318 -0.97 -3.42 -7.04
CA THR A 318 -1.02 -2.01 -6.61
C THR A 318 -0.51 -1.77 -5.19
N THR A 319 -0.74 -2.71 -4.27
CA THR A 319 -0.28 -2.57 -2.87
C THR A 319 1.24 -2.71 -2.70
N ARG A 320 1.94 -3.31 -3.67
CA ARG A 320 3.40 -3.57 -3.65
C ARG A 320 4.30 -2.34 -3.77
N LEU A 321 3.74 -1.17 -4.07
CA LEU A 321 4.57 0.01 -4.29
C LEU A 321 5.20 0.53 -2.99
N GLN A 322 6.42 1.06 -3.09
CA GLN A 322 7.19 1.50 -1.93
C GLN A 322 6.44 2.52 -1.04
N PRO A 323 5.67 3.49 -1.57
CA PRO A 323 4.87 4.38 -0.72
C PRO A 323 3.82 3.65 0.13
N CYS A 324 3.19 2.59 -0.40
CA CYS A 324 2.27 1.74 0.34
C CYS A 324 3.02 0.94 1.41
N VAL A 325 4.13 0.30 1.03
CA VAL A 325 4.99 -0.49 1.93
C VAL A 325 5.50 0.32 3.12
N LEU A 326 5.94 1.57 2.90
CA LEU A 326 6.39 2.45 3.99
C LEU A 326 5.28 2.76 4.98
N GLN A 327 4.06 3.02 4.49
CA GLN A 327 2.89 3.24 5.35
C GLN A 327 2.48 1.95 6.09
N ILE A 328 2.54 0.79 5.43
CA ILE A 328 2.32 -0.53 6.07
C ILE A 328 3.31 -0.72 7.22
N GLY A 329 4.59 -0.40 7.02
CA GLY A 329 5.62 -0.45 8.06
C GLY A 329 5.30 0.45 9.26
N GLN A 330 4.87 1.69 9.01
CA GLN A 330 4.44 2.62 10.06
C GLN A 330 3.22 2.08 10.83
N ALA A 331 2.23 1.52 10.13
CA ALA A 331 1.06 0.89 10.74
C ALA A 331 1.40 -0.36 11.55
N ALA A 332 2.31 -1.20 11.05
CA ALA A 332 2.79 -2.39 11.76
C ALA A 332 3.51 -2.01 13.06
N GLY A 333 4.38 -0.99 13.03
CA GLY A 333 5.03 -0.44 14.22
C GLY A 333 4.04 0.12 15.24
N MET A 334 3.04 0.89 14.78
CA MET A 334 1.97 1.43 15.63
C MET A 334 1.16 0.31 16.29
N LEU A 335 0.77 -0.71 15.53
CA LEU A 335 0.04 -1.87 16.05
C LEU A 335 0.87 -2.63 17.09
N ALA A 336 2.17 -2.85 16.84
CA ALA A 336 3.07 -3.52 17.77
C ALA A 336 3.19 -2.76 19.10
N ALA A 337 3.38 -1.44 19.04
CA ALA A 337 3.49 -0.59 20.22
C ALA A 337 2.20 -0.59 21.04
N LEU A 338 1.04 -0.39 20.38
CA LEU A 338 -0.26 -0.42 21.04
C LEU A 338 -0.58 -1.79 21.64
N SER A 339 -0.20 -2.86 20.96
CA SER A 339 -0.35 -4.23 21.44
C SER A 339 0.45 -4.47 22.74
N ILE A 340 1.65 -3.89 22.87
CA ILE A 340 2.44 -3.95 24.10
C ILE A 340 1.83 -3.07 25.19
N LEU A 341 1.52 -1.81 24.87
CA LEU A 341 1.00 -0.83 25.84
C LEU A 341 -0.34 -1.24 26.46
N THR A 342 -1.20 -1.88 25.67
CA THR A 342 -2.51 -2.37 26.14
C THR A 342 -2.45 -3.80 26.67
N ASN A 343 -1.30 -4.46 26.63
CA ASN A 343 -1.11 -5.88 26.98
C ASN A 343 -2.08 -6.81 26.24
N GLN A 344 -2.34 -6.54 24.96
CA GLN A 344 -3.25 -7.32 24.11
C GLN A 344 -2.48 -7.93 22.95
N ALA A 345 -2.90 -9.08 22.43
CA ALA A 345 -2.35 -9.58 21.17
C ALA A 345 -2.74 -8.65 20.01
N PRO A 346 -1.96 -8.56 18.91
CA PRO A 346 -2.26 -7.65 17.80
C PRO A 346 -3.70 -7.76 17.26
N ILE A 347 -4.22 -8.99 17.15
CA ILE A 347 -5.59 -9.27 16.70
C ILE A 347 -6.70 -8.72 17.63
N LYS A 348 -6.37 -8.35 18.87
CA LYS A 348 -7.31 -7.82 19.87
C LYS A 348 -7.25 -6.30 20.00
N VAL A 349 -6.21 -5.65 19.47
CA VAL A 349 -6.08 -4.19 19.53
C VAL A 349 -7.24 -3.54 18.76
N PRO A 350 -8.01 -2.61 19.36
CA PRO A 350 -9.13 -1.98 18.67
C PRO A 350 -8.71 -1.21 17.42
N VAL A 351 -9.42 -1.43 16.30
CA VAL A 351 -9.14 -0.78 15.01
C VAL A 351 -9.11 0.76 15.15
N ARG A 352 -10.11 1.32 15.85
CA ARG A 352 -10.23 2.77 16.04
C ARG A 352 -9.07 3.38 16.83
N LEU A 353 -8.50 2.62 17.77
CA LEU A 353 -7.33 3.07 18.54
C LEU A 353 -6.10 3.16 17.63
N VAL A 354 -5.86 2.17 16.77
CA VAL A 354 -4.75 2.19 15.80
C VAL A 354 -4.92 3.36 14.82
N GLN A 355 -6.10 3.50 14.22
CA GLN A 355 -6.41 4.58 13.28
C GLN A 355 -6.26 5.97 13.90
N GLU A 356 -6.71 6.15 15.14
CA GLU A 356 -6.56 7.43 15.84
C GLU A 356 -5.10 7.80 16.07
N LYS A 357 -4.26 6.85 16.48
CA LYS A 357 -2.82 7.11 16.66
C LYS A 357 -2.11 7.35 15.33
N LEU A 358 -2.51 6.68 14.26
CA LEU A 358 -2.01 6.93 12.91
C LEU A 358 -2.38 8.34 12.42
N LEU A 359 -3.62 8.76 12.60
CA LEU A 359 -4.07 10.11 12.27
C LEU A 359 -3.33 11.19 13.06
N ASN A 360 -3.09 10.96 14.35
CA ASN A 360 -2.28 11.88 15.17
C ASN A 360 -0.82 11.99 14.68
N ALA A 361 -0.32 10.95 13.99
CA ALA A 361 0.98 10.96 13.32
C ALA A 361 0.91 11.48 11.87
N GLY A 362 -0.24 12.01 11.42
CA GLY A 362 -0.44 12.57 10.09
C GLY A 362 -0.65 11.54 8.98
N VAL A 363 -0.94 10.28 9.32
CA VAL A 363 -1.18 9.20 8.34
C VAL A 363 -2.62 9.24 7.84
N TYR A 364 -2.80 9.06 6.54
CA TYR A 364 -4.11 8.92 5.92
C TYR A 364 -4.67 7.51 6.18
N ILE A 365 -5.94 7.42 6.61
CA ILE A 365 -6.67 6.15 6.75
C ILE A 365 -7.74 5.97 5.66
N MET A 366 -8.09 7.07 4.99
CA MET A 366 -8.97 7.16 3.83
C MET A 366 -8.22 7.91 2.70
N PRO A 367 -8.34 7.48 1.44
CA PRO A 367 -7.53 7.97 0.34
C PRO A 367 -8.08 9.28 -0.28
N TYR A 368 -8.54 10.22 0.55
CA TYR A 368 -9.13 11.46 0.07
C TYR A 368 -8.06 12.46 -0.36
N MET A 369 -8.06 12.79 -1.65
CA MET A 369 -7.01 13.62 -2.28
C MET A 369 -7.27 15.12 -2.15
N ASP A 370 -8.51 15.52 -1.92
CA ASP A 370 -8.99 16.92 -1.89
C ASP A 370 -9.09 17.50 -0.47
N VAL A 371 -8.59 16.79 0.54
CA VAL A 371 -8.43 17.29 1.91
C VAL A 371 -7.02 16.97 2.39
N GLU A 372 -6.12 17.95 2.29
CA GLU A 372 -4.72 17.81 2.70
C GLU A 372 -4.54 17.70 4.21
N LYS A 373 -3.45 17.07 4.65
CA LYS A 373 -3.06 16.94 6.07
C LYS A 373 -2.90 18.26 6.82
N THR A 374 -2.70 19.37 6.11
CA THR A 374 -2.56 20.72 6.64
C THR A 374 -3.91 21.36 6.96
N ASN A 375 -5.02 20.81 6.45
CA ASN A 375 -6.35 21.29 6.74
C ASN A 375 -6.74 20.96 8.20
N ILE A 376 -7.27 21.93 8.94
CA ILE A 376 -7.67 21.78 10.34
C ILE A 376 -8.74 20.68 10.55
N HIS A 377 -9.52 20.35 9.51
CA HIS A 377 -10.55 19.31 9.52
C HIS A 377 -10.07 17.98 8.95
N PHE A 378 -8.78 17.83 8.61
CA PHE A 378 -8.22 16.60 8.05
C PHE A 378 -8.64 15.36 8.86
N ASN A 379 -8.41 15.38 10.17
CA ASN A 379 -8.76 14.26 11.04
C ASN A 379 -10.27 13.97 11.06
N ALA A 380 -11.11 15.01 11.05
CA ALA A 380 -12.56 14.84 11.04
C ALA A 380 -13.02 14.16 9.75
N VAL A 381 -12.53 14.64 8.59
CA VAL A 381 -12.84 14.06 7.27
C VAL A 381 -12.41 12.59 7.21
N GLN A 382 -11.18 12.28 7.62
CA GLN A 382 -10.64 10.93 7.61
C GLN A 382 -11.45 9.98 8.52
N LYS A 383 -11.74 10.42 9.75
CA LYS A 383 -12.52 9.65 10.73
C LYS A 383 -13.94 9.38 10.22
N ILE A 384 -14.66 10.41 9.77
CA ILE A 384 -16.05 10.26 9.33
C ILE A 384 -16.14 9.45 8.03
N GLY A 385 -15.19 9.61 7.11
CA GLY A 385 -15.06 8.74 5.95
C GLY A 385 -14.96 7.26 6.31
N ALA A 386 -14.12 6.93 7.29
CA ALA A 386 -13.94 5.56 7.79
C ALA A 386 -15.16 4.99 8.57
N THR A 387 -16.17 5.81 8.87
CA THR A 387 -17.49 5.33 9.36
C THR A 387 -18.43 4.93 8.21
N GLY A 388 -18.19 5.46 7.01
CA GLY A 388 -19.06 5.33 5.85
C GLY A 388 -20.37 6.13 5.95
N LEU A 389 -20.48 7.07 6.90
CA LEU A 389 -21.57 8.06 6.90
C LEU A 389 -21.43 9.05 5.75
N LEU A 390 -20.19 9.47 5.46
CA LEU A 390 -19.85 10.24 4.27
C LEU A 390 -18.91 9.40 3.42
N LYS A 391 -19.39 8.97 2.26
CA LYS A 391 -18.64 8.13 1.32
C LYS A 391 -17.92 9.03 0.32
N GLY A 392 -16.70 8.67 -0.04
CA GLY A 392 -15.97 9.38 -1.11
C GLY A 392 -16.38 8.87 -2.48
N GLU A 393 -15.99 9.63 -3.51
CA GLU A 393 -16.19 9.26 -4.91
C GLU A 393 -14.85 8.85 -5.52
N GLY A 394 -14.73 7.60 -5.93
CA GLY A 394 -13.55 7.07 -6.60
C GLY A 394 -13.55 7.42 -8.08
N VAL A 395 -12.48 8.03 -8.57
CA VAL A 395 -12.30 8.44 -9.98
C VAL A 395 -10.95 7.89 -10.46
N PRO A 396 -10.93 6.72 -11.13
CA PRO A 396 -9.71 6.22 -11.77
C PRO A 396 -9.36 7.11 -12.97
N SER A 397 -8.11 7.59 -13.06
CA SER A 397 -7.65 8.45 -14.17
C SER A 397 -6.19 8.18 -14.52
N GLY A 398 -5.97 7.43 -15.61
CA GLY A 398 -4.63 7.10 -16.08
C GLY A 398 -3.80 6.40 -15.00
N TRP A 399 -2.64 6.98 -14.67
CA TRP A 399 -1.68 6.45 -13.69
C TRP A 399 -1.93 6.92 -12.25
N ALA A 400 -2.87 7.85 -12.05
CA ALA A 400 -3.17 8.43 -10.75
C ALA A 400 -4.65 8.20 -10.44
N ASN A 401 -4.92 7.24 -9.57
CA ASN A 401 -6.25 6.97 -9.10
C ASN A 401 -6.60 7.95 -7.98
N LYS A 402 -7.82 8.47 -8.00
CA LYS A 402 -8.23 9.49 -7.04
C LYS A 402 -9.48 9.05 -6.32
N THR A 403 -9.64 9.52 -5.10
CA THR A 403 -10.90 9.45 -4.36
C THR A 403 -11.13 10.82 -3.76
N PHE A 404 -12.30 11.38 -4.02
CA PHE A 404 -12.66 12.73 -3.59
C PHE A 404 -13.67 12.68 -2.44
N PHE A 405 -13.41 13.47 -1.40
CA PHE A 405 -14.36 13.67 -0.32
C PHE A 405 -15.41 14.72 -0.67
N HIS A 406 -15.09 15.68 -1.56
CA HIS A 406 -15.90 16.84 -1.94
C HIS A 406 -16.29 17.72 -0.76
N PRO A 407 -15.32 18.40 -0.09
CA PRO A 407 -15.55 19.07 1.19
C PRO A 407 -16.64 20.15 1.17
N THR A 408 -16.80 20.85 0.05
CA THR A 408 -17.73 22.00 -0.09
C THR A 408 -19.09 21.63 -0.67
N LYS A 409 -19.29 20.39 -1.12
CA LYS A 409 -20.62 19.94 -1.59
C LYS A 409 -21.56 19.82 -0.40
N ASN A 410 -22.83 20.15 -0.62
CA ASN A 410 -23.89 19.87 0.35
C ASN A 410 -24.07 18.35 0.52
N VAL A 411 -24.48 17.96 1.71
CA VAL A 411 -24.77 16.55 2.01
C VAL A 411 -26.16 16.21 1.51
N ILE A 412 -26.27 15.26 0.59
CA ILE A 412 -27.57 14.74 0.13
C ILE A 412 -28.21 13.97 1.30
N LYS A 413 -29.38 14.44 1.78
CA LYS A 413 -30.04 13.91 2.98
C LYS A 413 -30.32 12.42 2.86
N GLN A 414 -30.77 12.00 1.69
CA GLN A 414 -31.12 10.61 1.45
C GLN A 414 -29.93 9.66 1.57
N GLU A 415 -28.79 10.02 1.00
CA GLU A 415 -27.58 9.22 1.07
C GLU A 415 -27.09 9.08 2.51
N PHE A 416 -27.15 10.18 3.26
CA PHE A 416 -26.79 10.20 4.67
C PHE A 416 -27.72 9.33 5.51
N ILE A 417 -29.04 9.46 5.34
CA ILE A 417 -30.04 8.65 6.06
C ILE A 417 -29.86 7.17 5.75
N ASN A 418 -29.64 6.80 4.49
CA ASN A 418 -29.37 5.42 4.11
C ASN A 418 -28.11 4.89 4.82
N ALA A 419 -27.04 5.70 4.87
CA ALA A 419 -25.82 5.34 5.58
C ALA A 419 -25.97 5.28 7.11
N TRP A 420 -26.88 6.09 7.67
CA TRP A 420 -27.24 6.11 9.09
C TRP A 420 -28.06 4.88 9.47
N LEU A 421 -29.13 4.58 8.74
CA LEU A 421 -30.03 3.45 8.99
C LEU A 421 -29.34 2.10 8.80
N ALA A 422 -28.30 2.03 7.95
CA ALA A 422 -27.43 0.86 7.86
C ALA A 422 -26.64 0.57 9.15
N LYS A 423 -26.63 1.51 10.10
CA LYS A 423 -25.99 1.40 11.43
C LYS A 423 -27.02 1.35 12.56
N PHE A 424 -28.13 2.06 12.41
CA PHE A 424 -29.24 2.15 13.36
C PHE A 424 -30.55 1.70 12.70
N SER A 425 -30.68 0.41 12.40
CA SER A 425 -31.84 -0.13 11.66
C SER A 425 -33.18 0.08 12.38
N ASN A 426 -33.12 0.31 13.69
CA ASN A 426 -34.27 0.49 14.58
C ASN A 426 -34.69 1.97 14.76
N ASP A 427 -34.02 2.92 14.11
CA ASP A 427 -34.39 4.34 14.17
C ASP A 427 -35.62 4.62 13.29
N VAL A 428 -36.81 4.32 13.83
CA VAL A 428 -38.11 4.46 13.15
C VAL A 428 -38.45 5.92 12.84
N GLU A 429 -37.99 6.86 13.67
CA GLU A 429 -38.25 8.30 13.46
C GLU A 429 -37.55 8.81 12.19
N THR A 430 -36.28 8.42 12.01
CA THR A 430 -35.50 8.79 10.82
C THR A 430 -36.07 8.18 9.53
N LYS A 431 -36.85 7.08 9.60
CA LYS A 431 -37.52 6.49 8.41
C LYS A 431 -38.68 7.35 7.88
N LYS A 432 -39.18 8.31 8.66
CA LYS A 432 -40.39 9.12 8.31
C LYS A 432 -40.07 10.48 7.71
N THR A 433 -38.81 10.87 7.58
CA THR A 433 -38.41 12.19 7.06
C THR A 433 -38.34 12.20 5.53
N GLY A 434 -38.74 13.29 4.88
CA GLY A 434 -38.79 13.42 3.40
C GLY A 434 -37.46 13.13 2.68
N PHE A 435 -37.56 12.64 1.44
CA PHE A 435 -36.50 11.87 0.76
C PHE A 435 -35.73 12.63 -0.35
N ASN A 436 -35.93 13.94 -0.56
CA ASN A 436 -35.45 14.64 -1.78
C ASN A 436 -34.70 15.97 -1.58
N ASP A 437 -34.23 16.30 -0.37
CA ASP A 437 -33.54 17.58 -0.08
C ASP A 437 -32.08 17.40 0.40
N ASP A 438 -31.35 18.52 0.51
CA ASP A 438 -30.07 18.56 1.22
C ASP A 438 -30.29 18.39 2.74
N LEU A 439 -29.33 17.76 3.42
CA LEU A 439 -29.29 17.70 4.89
C LEU A 439 -29.00 19.10 5.43
N THR A 440 -29.80 19.59 6.37
CA THR A 440 -29.55 20.90 6.99
C THR A 440 -28.63 20.80 8.21
N ILE A 441 -28.13 21.94 8.69
CA ILE A 441 -27.41 22.01 9.98
C ILE A 441 -28.33 21.54 11.13
N GLY A 442 -29.62 21.89 11.09
CA GLY A 442 -30.60 21.43 12.08
C GLY A 442 -30.79 19.91 12.07
N ASP A 443 -30.80 19.29 10.89
CA ASP A 443 -30.81 17.83 10.78
C ASP A 443 -29.52 17.22 11.36
N ALA A 444 -28.36 17.81 11.07
CA ALA A 444 -27.09 17.36 11.62
C ALA A 444 -27.07 17.42 13.17
N ILE A 445 -27.59 18.50 13.76
CA ILE A 445 -27.79 18.64 15.22
C ILE A 445 -28.71 17.53 15.76
N TYR A 446 -29.79 17.21 15.04
CA TYR A 446 -30.65 16.10 15.41
C TYR A 446 -29.90 14.77 15.43
N PHE A 447 -29.14 14.44 14.39
CA PHE A 447 -28.36 13.20 14.36
C PHE A 447 -27.29 13.15 15.45
N MET A 448 -26.63 14.28 15.74
CA MET A 448 -25.72 14.37 16.89
C MET A 448 -26.44 14.04 18.20
N SER A 449 -27.67 14.54 18.42
CA SER A 449 -28.47 14.25 19.62
C SER A 449 -28.87 12.78 19.78
N LYS A 450 -28.76 11.97 18.72
CA LYS A 450 -28.94 10.52 18.79
C LYS A 450 -27.66 9.79 19.17
N LEU A 451 -26.49 10.38 18.94
CA LEU A 451 -25.18 9.81 19.29
C LEU A 451 -24.82 10.04 20.76
N ASN A 452 -25.17 11.22 21.28
CA ASN A 452 -24.90 11.64 22.64
C ASN A 452 -26.21 11.86 23.41
N LYS A 453 -26.19 11.80 24.74
CA LYS A 453 -27.41 12.00 25.57
C LYS A 453 -27.78 13.49 25.74
N ASN A 454 -27.27 14.36 24.87
CA ASN A 454 -27.50 15.80 24.95
C ASN A 454 -28.76 16.17 24.17
N THR A 455 -29.45 17.20 24.63
CA THR A 455 -30.61 17.77 23.93
C THR A 455 -30.17 18.50 22.66
N ARG A 456 -31.08 18.67 21.69
CA ARG A 456 -30.81 19.45 20.47
C ARG A 456 -30.37 20.88 20.78
N LEU A 457 -30.96 21.51 21.80
CA LEU A 457 -30.63 22.88 22.21
C LEU A 457 -29.19 22.99 22.74
N GLU A 458 -28.74 22.04 23.56
CA GLU A 458 -27.36 22.01 24.07
C GLU A 458 -26.36 21.85 22.93
N ILE A 459 -26.67 20.97 21.97
CA ILE A 459 -25.82 20.74 20.80
C ILE A 459 -25.80 21.98 19.91
N ALA A 460 -26.96 22.60 19.61
CA ALA A 460 -27.04 23.81 18.80
C ALA A 460 -26.19 24.95 19.40
N ASN A 461 -26.30 25.18 20.72
CA ASN A 461 -25.49 26.17 21.43
C ASN A 461 -23.99 25.86 21.34
N ARG A 462 -23.61 24.59 21.51
CA ARG A 462 -22.21 24.16 21.36
C ARG A 462 -21.72 24.40 19.93
N MET A 463 -22.49 24.02 18.91
CA MET A 463 -22.13 24.22 17.50
C MET A 463 -21.96 25.69 17.18
N LYS A 464 -22.88 26.55 17.64
CA LYS A 464 -22.77 28.00 17.47
C LYS A 464 -21.49 28.56 18.10
N SER A 465 -21.06 28.05 19.25
CA SER A 465 -19.82 28.48 19.91
C SER A 465 -18.53 28.00 19.21
N LEU A 466 -18.56 26.82 18.60
CA LEU A 466 -17.39 26.22 17.94
C LEU A 466 -17.25 26.64 16.48
N TRP A 467 -18.34 27.05 15.82
CA TRP A 467 -18.41 27.27 14.37
C TRP A 467 -17.30 28.17 13.82
N GLY A 468 -17.11 29.34 14.44
CA GLY A 468 -16.08 30.30 14.03
C GLY A 468 -14.66 29.80 14.31
N ASN A 469 -14.46 29.06 15.40
CA ASN A 469 -13.15 28.46 15.73
C ASN A 469 -12.76 27.34 14.75
N TRP A 470 -13.76 26.70 14.14
CA TRP A 470 -13.59 25.76 13.04
C TRP A 470 -13.40 26.44 11.68
N GLY A 471 -13.36 27.78 11.63
CA GLY A 471 -13.20 28.53 10.39
C GLY A 471 -14.44 28.48 9.48
N PHE A 472 -15.60 28.07 10.01
CA PHE A 472 -16.86 28.08 9.28
C PHE A 472 -17.63 29.38 9.53
N VAL A 473 -18.48 29.75 8.57
CA VAL A 473 -19.31 30.95 8.62
C VAL A 473 -20.80 30.61 8.46
N ASP A 474 -21.67 31.60 8.66
CA ASP A 474 -23.11 31.52 8.37
C ASP A 474 -23.83 30.37 9.07
N PHE A 475 -23.63 30.20 10.38
CA PHE A 475 -24.37 29.18 11.15
C PHE A 475 -25.88 29.47 11.12
N ASN A 476 -26.64 28.63 10.40
CA ASN A 476 -28.10 28.70 10.30
C ASN A 476 -28.66 27.28 10.22
N GLU A 477 -29.51 26.88 11.16
CA GLU A 477 -30.06 25.52 11.21
C GLU A 477 -30.87 25.13 9.96
N GLN A 478 -31.38 26.10 9.19
CA GLN A 478 -32.17 25.84 7.99
C GLN A 478 -31.36 25.73 6.71
N ARG A 479 -30.08 26.09 6.71
CA ARG A 479 -29.26 25.95 5.50
C ARG A 479 -28.74 24.51 5.37
N ALA A 480 -28.49 24.13 4.12
CA ALA A 480 -27.77 22.90 3.82
C ALA A 480 -26.39 22.89 4.51
N VAL A 481 -26.03 21.74 5.07
CA VAL A 481 -24.71 21.52 5.66
C VAL A 481 -23.75 20.98 4.60
N GLN A 482 -22.55 21.55 4.55
CA GLN A 482 -21.49 21.05 3.67
C GLN A 482 -20.86 19.79 4.27
N ARG A 483 -20.25 18.96 3.43
CA ARG A 483 -19.67 17.68 3.85
C ARG A 483 -18.54 17.84 4.88
N ILE A 484 -17.69 18.87 4.75
CA ILE A 484 -16.63 19.14 5.73
C ILE A 484 -17.18 19.63 7.07
N GLU A 485 -18.26 20.40 7.05
CA GLU A 485 -18.96 20.89 8.25
C GLU A 485 -19.59 19.74 9.00
N LEU A 486 -20.33 18.87 8.29
CA LEU A 486 -20.92 17.67 8.90
C LEU A 486 -19.83 16.72 9.44
N ALA A 487 -18.69 16.59 8.75
CA ALA A 487 -17.59 15.78 9.26
C ALA A 487 -17.05 16.32 10.59
N ALA A 488 -16.85 17.64 10.71
CA ALA A 488 -16.43 18.29 11.95
C ALA A 488 -17.46 18.09 13.08
N MET A 489 -18.74 18.32 12.78
CA MET A 489 -19.86 18.12 13.72
C MET A 489 -19.91 16.68 14.26
N LEU A 490 -19.87 15.68 13.37
CA LEU A 490 -19.92 14.27 13.78
C LEU A 490 -18.65 13.81 14.49
N ASN A 491 -17.49 14.38 14.15
CA ASN A 491 -16.25 14.12 14.85
C ASN A 491 -16.32 14.66 16.29
N GLU A 492 -16.88 15.84 16.49
CA GLU A 492 -17.15 16.42 17.82
C GLU A 492 -18.12 15.57 18.64
N ALA A 493 -19.11 14.94 18.00
CA ALA A 493 -20.00 13.96 18.63
C ALA A 493 -19.34 12.59 18.87
N ASN A 494 -18.04 12.44 18.58
CA ASN A 494 -17.27 11.21 18.72
C ASN A 494 -17.84 10.01 17.92
N ALA A 495 -18.49 10.30 16.78
CA ALA A 495 -19.11 9.28 15.93
C ALA A 495 -18.15 8.14 15.56
N PHE A 496 -16.88 8.48 15.30
CA PHE A 496 -15.84 7.52 14.93
C PHE A 496 -15.62 6.41 15.97
N GLN A 497 -15.53 6.76 17.26
CA GLN A 497 -15.32 5.80 18.33
C GLN A 497 -16.62 5.05 18.67
N LEU A 498 -17.78 5.71 18.59
CA LEU A 498 -19.08 5.07 18.77
C LEU A 498 -19.33 3.98 17.73
N PHE A 499 -18.84 4.18 16.50
CA PHE A 499 -18.88 3.20 15.41
C PHE A 499 -17.62 2.34 15.39
N ALA A 500 -17.37 1.65 16.51
CA ALA A 500 -16.32 0.64 16.61
C ALA A 500 -16.57 -0.50 15.61
N VAL A 501 -15.49 -0.97 14.99
CA VAL A 501 -15.52 -2.05 14.00
C VAL A 501 -14.55 -3.16 14.35
N ASP A 502 -14.89 -4.39 13.96
CA ASP A 502 -13.96 -5.52 13.97
C ASP A 502 -12.97 -5.43 12.78
N LEU A 503 -12.03 -6.38 12.72
CA LEU A 503 -11.05 -6.45 11.64
C LEU A 503 -11.66 -6.79 10.26
N GLN A 504 -12.91 -7.25 10.23
CA GLN A 504 -13.68 -7.51 8.99
C GLN A 504 -14.48 -6.27 8.54
N GLY A 505 -14.41 -5.16 9.29
CA GLY A 505 -15.15 -3.93 9.01
C GLY A 505 -16.62 -3.97 9.41
N LYS A 506 -17.06 -4.95 10.20
CA LYS A 506 -18.41 -5.00 10.77
C LYS A 506 -18.47 -4.19 12.06
N PHE A 507 -19.62 -3.58 12.34
CA PHE A 507 -19.80 -2.83 13.59
C PHE A 507 -19.91 -3.80 14.78
N ILE A 508 -19.19 -3.50 15.86
CA ILE A 508 -19.16 -4.35 17.08
C ILE A 508 -20.39 -4.06 17.96
N ASN A 509 -20.86 -2.81 17.97
CA ASN A 509 -21.97 -2.35 18.79
C ASN A 509 -23.00 -1.62 17.90
N GLY A 510 -23.82 -2.36 17.15
CA GLY A 510 -25.06 -1.79 16.63
C GLY A 510 -26.02 -1.60 17.80
N LYS A 511 -26.38 -0.35 18.11
CA LYS A 511 -27.49 -0.08 19.05
C LYS A 511 -28.83 -0.27 18.35
#